data_AF-A0A2D8ABW2-F1
#
_entry.id   AF-A0A2D8ABW2-F1
#
_cell.length_a   1.000
_cell.length_b   1.000
_cell.length_c   1.000
_cell.angle_alpha   90.00
_cell.angle_beta   90.00
_cell.angle_gamma   90.00
#
_symmetry.space_group_name_H-M   'P 1'
#
loop_
_entity.id
_entity.type
_entity.pdbx_description
1 polymer ?
#
loop_
_entity_poly.entity_id
_entity_poly.type
_entity_poly.pdbx_seq_one_letter_code
_entity_poly.pdbx_strand_id
1 'polypeptide(L)'
;MHIRKRTSTKIAAAKILLLSSAVFFTGCDSNNTQTLTDVPHLTVTMPFDSNKECPQGGVKSRSVPDLNADGMISKDESDGIEWTYRCKG
;
A
#
# COMPACT_ATOMS: atom_id res chain seq x y z
N MET A 1 -66.38 5.51 20.62
CA MET A 1 -67.43 5.69 19.59
C MET A 1 -67.10 7.00 18.87
N HIS A 2 -66.63 7.11 17.62
CA HIS A 2 -66.80 6.40 16.34
C HIS A 2 -65.41 6.22 15.66
N ILE A 3 -64.96 5.06 15.16
CA ILE A 3 -65.23 4.40 13.85
C ILE A 3 -65.26 5.33 12.64
N ARG A 4 -64.23 5.28 11.78
CA ARG A 4 -64.37 4.99 10.32
C ARG A 4 -63.14 4.21 9.80
N LYS A 5 -63.42 3.06 9.19
CA LYS A 5 -62.48 2.15 8.51
C LYS A 5 -62.51 2.40 7.00
N ARG A 6 -61.32 2.33 6.38
CA ARG A 6 -60.91 1.77 5.06
C ARG A 6 -61.78 1.99 3.81
N THR A 7 -61.12 2.40 2.71
CA THR A 7 -60.93 1.65 1.42
C THR A 7 -59.99 2.50 0.53
N SER A 8 -58.75 2.12 0.19
CA SER A 8 -58.27 0.97 -0.61
C SER A 8 -58.39 1.16 -2.13
N THR A 9 -57.31 1.58 -2.79
CA THR A 9 -57.04 1.17 -4.18
C THR A 9 -55.54 1.04 -4.47
N LYS A 10 -55.06 -0.21 -4.35
CA LYS A 10 -54.13 -0.95 -5.23
C LYS A 10 -52.66 -0.52 -5.33
N ILE A 11 -51.87 -1.31 -4.59
CA ILE A 11 -50.47 -1.65 -4.78
C ILE A 11 -50.23 -2.21 -6.19
N ALA A 12 -49.31 -1.61 -6.94
CA ALA A 12 -48.50 -2.29 -7.95
C ALA A 12 -47.05 -2.20 -7.46
N ALA A 13 -46.58 -3.10 -6.59
CA ALA A 13 -45.96 -4.35 -6.97
C ALA A 13 -44.78 -4.18 -7.95
N ALA A 14 -43.69 -3.57 -7.47
CA ALA A 14 -42.35 -3.89 -7.95
C ALA A 14 -41.39 -3.92 -6.76
N LYS A 15 -41.18 -5.14 -6.25
CA LYS A 15 -40.13 -5.49 -5.29
C LYS A 15 -38.77 -5.15 -5.89
N ILE A 16 -38.07 -4.14 -5.37
CA ILE A 16 -36.61 -4.13 -5.35
C ILE A 16 -36.20 -3.81 -3.92
N LEU A 17 -35.99 -4.89 -3.16
CA LEU A 17 -35.18 -4.89 -1.94
C LEU A 17 -33.77 -4.48 -2.34
N LEU A 18 -33.40 -3.23 -2.09
CA LEU A 18 -31.99 -2.88 -1.96
C LEU A 18 -31.82 -2.31 -0.56
N LEU A 19 -31.25 -3.15 0.31
CA LEU A 19 -30.67 -2.72 1.56
C LEU A 19 -29.64 -1.66 1.21
N SER A 20 -29.98 -0.39 1.39
CA SER A 20 -29.06 0.74 1.24
C SER A 20 -28.11 0.71 2.44
N SER A 21 -27.15 -0.23 2.42
CA SER A 21 -25.93 -0.13 3.22
C SER A 21 -25.30 1.19 2.83
N ALA A 22 -25.48 2.21 3.68
CA ALA A 22 -24.73 3.45 3.58
C ALA A 22 -23.27 3.09 3.85
N VAL A 23 -22.53 2.74 2.80
CA VAL A 23 -21.09 2.65 2.84
C VAL A 23 -20.59 4.08 2.96
N PHE A 24 -20.33 4.49 4.20
CA PHE A 24 -19.48 5.63 4.47
C PHE A 24 -18.08 5.25 3.99
N PHE A 25 -17.77 5.49 2.72
CA PHE A 25 -16.38 5.68 2.33
C PHE A 25 -15.94 6.97 3.00
N THR A 26 -15.45 6.85 4.23
CA THR A 26 -14.52 7.85 4.77
C THR A 26 -13.35 7.86 3.78
N GLY A 27 -13.36 8.84 2.86
CA GLY A 27 -12.22 9.09 2.02
C GLY A 27 -11.03 9.32 2.94
N CYS A 28 -9.94 8.57 2.74
CA CYS A 28 -8.66 9.01 3.25
C CYS A 28 -8.31 10.28 2.46
N ASP A 29 -8.64 11.45 2.99
CA ASP A 29 -7.85 12.64 2.71
C ASP A 29 -6.54 12.45 3.48
N SER A 30 -5.68 11.58 2.95
CA SER A 30 -4.28 11.61 3.31
C SER A 30 -3.71 12.84 2.66
N ASN A 31 -3.93 14.00 3.29
CA ASN A 31 -3.06 15.15 3.15
C ASN A 31 -1.70 14.74 3.73
N ASN A 32 -1.04 13.81 3.04
CA ASN A 32 0.37 13.58 3.22
C ASN A 32 1.00 14.78 2.54
N THR A 33 1.24 15.83 3.30
CA THR A 33 2.19 16.86 2.96
C THR A 33 3.56 16.17 2.89
N GLN A 34 3.78 15.31 1.89
CA GLN A 34 5.10 14.92 1.47
C GLN A 34 5.71 16.22 1.00
N THR A 35 6.53 16.77 1.87
CA THR A 35 7.52 17.78 1.51
C THR A 35 8.09 17.38 0.16
N LEU A 36 8.31 18.36 -0.72
CA LEU A 36 8.88 18.22 -2.07
C LEU A 36 10.35 17.71 -2.04
N THR A 37 10.61 16.66 -1.25
CA THR A 37 11.87 16.04 -0.88
C THR A 37 11.73 14.52 -0.77
N ASP A 38 10.63 13.92 -1.22
CA ASP A 38 10.53 12.46 -1.36
C ASP A 38 11.32 12.06 -2.61
N VAL A 39 12.63 11.93 -2.46
CA VAL A 39 13.48 11.36 -3.50
C VAL A 39 13.10 9.87 -3.58
N PRO A 40 12.70 9.36 -4.77
CA PRO A 40 12.39 7.95 -4.91
C PRO A 40 13.59 7.10 -4.46
N HIS A 41 13.31 5.95 -3.87
CA HIS A 41 14.35 5.07 -3.37
C HIS A 41 14.28 3.72 -4.07
N LEU A 42 15.42 3.28 -4.59
CA LEU A 42 15.57 2.00 -5.27
C LEU A 42 16.26 1.00 -4.33
N THR A 43 15.62 -0.14 -4.12
CA THR A 43 16.16 -1.21 -3.27
C THR A 43 16.79 -2.30 -4.13
N VAL A 44 18.08 -2.55 -3.93
CA VAL A 44 18.78 -3.68 -4.55
C VAL A 44 18.94 -4.78 -3.54
N THR A 45 18.58 -6.00 -3.93
CA THR A 45 18.72 -7.19 -3.11
C THR A 45 19.45 -8.27 -3.91
N MET A 46 20.51 -8.83 -3.34
CA MET A 46 21.30 -9.88 -3.98
C MET A 46 21.65 -10.98 -2.98
N PRO A 47 21.68 -12.26 -3.39
CA PRO A 47 22.19 -13.33 -2.56
C PRO A 47 23.71 -13.19 -2.35
N PHE A 48 24.22 -13.77 -1.27
CA PHE A 48 25.65 -14.00 -1.07
C PHE A 48 25.89 -15.42 -0.53
N ASP A 49 27.07 -15.96 -0.84
CA ASP A 49 27.46 -17.32 -0.47
C ASP A 49 27.78 -17.48 1.01
N SER A 50 27.94 -18.72 1.45
CA SER A 50 28.35 -19.05 2.80
C SER A 50 29.65 -18.35 3.20
N ASN A 51 29.67 -17.79 4.40
CA ASN A 51 30.88 -17.27 5.03
C ASN A 51 30.93 -17.69 6.52
N LYS A 52 31.94 -17.20 7.26
CA LYS A 52 32.12 -17.54 8.67
C LYS A 52 30.95 -17.07 9.56
N GLU A 53 30.26 -16.01 9.18
CA GLU A 53 29.17 -15.39 9.95
C GLU A 53 27.80 -15.99 9.59
N CYS A 54 27.61 -16.32 8.31
CA CYS A 54 26.42 -16.92 7.74
C CYS A 54 26.81 -18.22 6.98
N PRO A 55 26.84 -19.38 7.65
CA PRO A 55 27.26 -20.65 7.03
C PRO A 55 26.37 -21.13 5.88
N GLN A 56 25.11 -20.71 5.83
CA GLN A 56 24.16 -21.02 4.75
C GLN A 56 24.12 -19.92 3.67
N GLY A 57 25.01 -18.93 3.76
CA GLY A 57 24.93 -17.69 3.00
C GLY A 57 23.75 -16.84 3.44
N GLY A 58 23.37 -15.90 2.59
CA GLY A 58 22.36 -14.92 2.95
C GLY A 58 21.90 -14.08 1.80
N VAL A 59 21.25 -12.98 2.16
CA VAL A 59 20.82 -11.93 1.26
C VAL A 59 21.39 -10.61 1.78
N LYS A 60 21.98 -9.83 0.89
CA LYS A 60 22.37 -8.45 1.16
C LYS A 60 21.44 -7.51 0.43
N SER A 61 21.05 -6.43 1.08
CA SER A 61 20.20 -5.39 0.50
C SER A 61 20.74 -4.00 0.80
N ARG A 62 20.53 -3.04 -0.10
CA ARG A 62 20.75 -1.62 0.15
C ARG A 62 19.64 -0.80 -0.48
N SER A 63 19.31 0.32 0.14
CA SER A 63 18.35 1.29 -0.36
C SER A 63 19.13 2.50 -0.84
N VAL A 64 18.96 2.88 -2.11
CA VAL A 64 19.71 3.98 -2.75
C VAL A 64 18.73 5.06 -3.22
N PRO A 65 18.96 6.34 -2.89
CA PRO A 65 18.14 7.43 -3.41
C PRO A 65 18.39 7.59 -4.91
N ASP A 66 17.32 7.61 -5.67
CA ASP A 66 17.30 7.87 -7.11
C ASP A 66 17.20 9.39 -7.29
N LEU A 67 18.36 10.04 -7.19
CA LEU A 67 18.49 11.50 -7.14
C LEU A 67 18.15 12.14 -8.48
N ASN A 68 18.34 11.41 -9.58
CA ASN A 68 18.04 11.87 -10.94
C ASN A 68 16.68 11.35 -11.47
N ALA A 69 15.98 10.51 -10.69
CA ALA A 69 14.69 9.91 -11.02
C ALA A 69 14.69 9.11 -12.33
N ASP A 70 15.80 8.46 -12.67
CA ASP A 70 15.94 7.67 -13.89
C ASP A 70 15.56 6.19 -13.74
N GLY A 71 15.24 5.76 -12.51
CA GLY A 71 14.86 4.39 -12.19
C GLY A 71 16.03 3.40 -12.22
N MET A 72 17.27 3.89 -12.30
CA MET A 72 18.50 3.11 -12.21
C MET A 72 19.31 3.56 -11.00
N ILE A 73 20.29 2.75 -10.62
CA ILE A 73 21.23 3.11 -9.57
C ILE A 73 22.57 3.40 -10.21
N SER A 74 22.95 4.67 -10.20
CA SER A 74 24.27 5.10 -10.63
C SER A 74 25.32 4.85 -9.54
N LYS A 75 26.60 4.95 -9.93
CA LYS A 75 27.71 4.83 -9.00
C LYS A 75 27.67 5.94 -7.95
N ASP A 76 27.40 7.16 -8.37
CA ASP A 76 27.41 8.35 -7.51
C ASP A 76 26.27 8.33 -6.49
N GLU A 77 25.09 7.84 -6.87
CA GLU A 77 23.96 7.69 -5.94
C GLU A 77 24.20 6.62 -4.88
N SER A 78 24.96 5.57 -5.24
CA SER A 78 25.24 4.46 -4.33
C SER A 78 26.53 4.62 -3.53
N ASP A 79 27.27 5.71 -3.73
CA ASP A 79 28.52 5.98 -3.03
C ASP A 79 28.25 6.26 -1.55
N GLY A 80 29.05 5.64 -0.68
CA GLY A 80 28.87 5.75 0.77
C GLY A 80 27.66 5.00 1.36
N ILE A 81 26.84 4.32 0.55
CA ILE A 81 25.70 3.54 1.05
C ILE A 81 26.12 2.08 1.33
N GLU A 82 26.05 1.70 2.60
CA GLU A 82 26.41 0.36 3.06
C GLU A 82 25.36 -0.71 2.73
N TRP A 83 25.83 -1.96 2.71
CA TRP A 83 24.97 -3.13 2.56
C TRP A 83 24.47 -3.62 3.92
N THR A 84 23.16 -3.90 4.00
CA THR A 84 22.57 -4.65 5.11
C THR A 84 22.61 -6.14 4.79
N TYR A 85 23.14 -6.96 5.69
CA TYR A 85 23.24 -8.41 5.52
C TYR A 85 22.20 -9.13 6.37
N ARG A 86 21.58 -10.15 5.80
CA ARG A 86 20.71 -11.11 6.51
C ARG A 86 21.11 -12.53 6.15
N CYS A 87 21.56 -13.30 7.15
CA CYS A 87 21.83 -14.73 6.96
C CYS A 87 20.53 -15.47 6.62
N LYS A 88 20.63 -16.54 5.83
CA LYS A 88 19.59 -17.57 5.75
C LYS A 88 19.57 -18.36 7.07
N GLY A 89 18.39 -18.79 7.49
CA GLY A 89 18.17 -19.66 8.66
C GLY A 89 17.61 -21.01 8.25
#